data_AF-A0A3D1YY53-F1
#
_entry.id   AF-A0A3D1YY53-F1
#
_cell.length_a   1.000
_cell.length_b   1.000
_cell.length_c   1.000
_cell.angle_alpha   90.00
_cell.angle_beta   90.00
_cell.angle_gamma   90.00
#
_symmetry.space_group_name_H-M   'P 1'
#
loop_
_entity.id
_entity.type
_entity.pdbx_description
1 polymer ?
#
loop_
_entity_poly.entity_id
_entity_poly.type
_entity_poly.pdbx_seq_one_letter_code
_entity_poly.pdbx_strand_id
1 'polypeptide(L)'
;MANLQMPPRSAWRAVVESAFYANSVRKTSIHELYNLALEQPEVVVTSHPFYKPGQFGLPTDAKVLVSNDGAIVGRTARARRLVRQMQHDRAKYQRILREAVYQLNKREALWLEAVVGLNPDFMVKANLLSPASDAKNMLDWGVNFAPWMEPWKSLYGQSRQIDEPEIMVVADPEWQDERFPDGLVIIDEDENCAALLGLRYFGERKKGTLTLAWTMGTRQNMVACHGGIKVINGKPPIAVFGLSGSGKSSLTNSHDHGGTLREDEKVTVIHDDAFLIDLDADMTVVLETSLFDKTDAVKFNDESIKFFYSAQNVGVTQMEDGSRVMVAEDMRNNNGRCIKSRDMFNHADSCPRPGSVIWLQKDPSLPPVSKVADVGLAVSMGASLSTMRAKG
;
A
#
# COMPACT_ATOMS: atom_id res chain seq x y z
N MET A 1 14.01 20.24 -2.73
CA MET A 1 12.85 19.39 -3.05
C MET A 1 13.39 18.12 -3.66
N ALA A 2 12.84 16.95 -3.32
CA ALA A 2 13.40 15.68 -3.75
C ALA A 2 12.95 15.25 -5.16
N ASN A 3 11.91 15.83 -5.75
CA ASN A 3 11.49 15.58 -7.14
C ASN A 3 11.57 16.88 -7.95
N LEU A 4 11.73 16.77 -9.28
CA LEU A 4 11.72 17.90 -10.21
C LEU A 4 10.35 18.08 -10.86
N GLN A 5 9.90 19.34 -10.97
CA GLN A 5 8.73 19.67 -11.77
C GLN A 5 9.11 19.67 -13.25
N MET A 6 8.48 18.80 -14.03
CA MET A 6 8.76 18.61 -15.45
C MET A 6 7.45 18.62 -16.25
N PRO A 7 7.43 19.17 -17.47
CA PRO A 7 6.27 19.04 -18.35
C PRO A 7 5.95 17.57 -18.65
N PRO A 8 4.65 17.17 -18.72
CA PRO A 8 4.26 15.84 -19.13
C PRO A 8 4.84 15.43 -20.49
N ARG A 9 5.44 14.23 -20.59
CA ARG A 9 5.98 13.72 -21.87
C ARG A 9 5.14 12.60 -22.47
N SER A 10 4.08 12.15 -21.79
CA SER A 10 3.06 11.27 -22.36
C SER A 10 1.66 11.89 -22.31
N ALA A 11 0.82 11.48 -23.25
CA ALA A 11 -0.60 11.85 -23.24
C ALA A 11 -1.34 11.31 -22.00
N TRP A 12 -0.87 10.22 -21.40
CA TRP A 12 -1.42 9.68 -20.16
C TRP A 12 -1.17 10.63 -19.00
N ARG A 13 0.10 11.04 -18.83
CA ARG A 13 0.51 11.99 -17.82
C ARG A 13 -0.16 13.34 -18.02
N ALA A 14 -0.24 13.82 -19.25
CA ALA A 14 -0.90 15.10 -19.55
C ALA A 14 -2.37 15.11 -19.12
N VAL A 15 -3.11 14.03 -19.38
CA VAL A 15 -4.53 13.92 -18.97
C VAL A 15 -4.66 13.79 -17.46
N VAL A 16 -3.86 12.93 -16.82
CA VAL A 16 -3.87 12.72 -15.36
C VAL A 16 -3.48 13.99 -14.61
N GLU A 17 -2.36 14.61 -14.97
CA GLU A 17 -1.84 15.78 -14.28
C GLU A 17 -2.75 17.00 -14.44
N SER A 18 -3.30 17.23 -15.65
CA SER A 18 -4.24 18.34 -15.87
C SER A 18 -5.50 18.21 -15.00
N ALA A 19 -5.92 16.98 -14.66
CA ALA A 19 -7.11 16.75 -13.83
C ALA A 19 -6.99 17.40 -12.45
N PHE A 20 -5.79 17.50 -11.88
CA PHE A 20 -5.53 18.09 -10.56
C PHE A 20 -5.71 19.61 -10.54
N TYR A 21 -5.69 20.26 -11.69
CA TYR A 21 -5.80 21.71 -11.83
C TYR A 21 -7.18 22.17 -12.27
N ALA A 22 -8.17 21.27 -12.35
CA ALA A 22 -9.54 21.66 -12.66
C ALA A 22 -10.16 22.48 -11.52
N ASN A 23 -11.07 23.40 -11.86
CA ASN A 23 -11.72 24.28 -10.88
C ASN A 23 -12.56 23.53 -9.82
N SER A 24 -12.92 22.28 -10.07
CA SER A 24 -13.64 21.43 -9.11
C SER A 24 -12.73 20.75 -8.09
N VAL A 25 -11.41 20.89 -8.25
CA VAL A 25 -10.39 20.24 -7.42
C VAL A 25 -9.86 21.21 -6.37
N ARG A 26 -9.73 20.72 -5.15
CA ARG A 26 -9.06 21.43 -4.05
C ARG A 26 -8.16 20.50 -3.27
N LYS A 27 -7.11 21.05 -2.64
CA LYS A 27 -6.27 20.30 -1.71
C LYS A 27 -7.05 19.93 -0.45
N THR A 28 -6.69 18.81 0.17
CA THR A 28 -7.27 18.34 1.42
C THR A 28 -6.18 17.92 2.42
N SER A 29 -6.58 17.54 3.62
CA SER A 29 -5.72 17.07 4.72
C SER A 29 -6.28 15.80 5.33
N ILE A 30 -5.46 15.07 6.10
CA ILE A 30 -5.92 13.88 6.84
C ILE A 30 -7.08 14.22 7.79
N HIS A 31 -6.99 15.35 8.48
CA HIS A 31 -8.05 15.82 9.38
C HIS A 31 -9.38 16.05 8.65
N GLU A 32 -9.33 16.75 7.52
CA GLU A 32 -10.52 16.98 6.71
C GLU A 32 -11.11 15.67 6.15
N LEU A 33 -10.26 14.80 5.59
CA LEU A 33 -10.68 13.51 5.07
C LEU A 33 -11.32 12.63 6.14
N TYR A 34 -10.80 12.66 7.38
CA TYR A 34 -11.41 11.96 8.49
C TYR A 34 -12.82 12.48 8.79
N ASN A 35 -13.02 13.81 8.83
CA ASN A 35 -14.34 14.40 9.06
C ASN A 35 -15.33 14.07 7.92
N LEU A 36 -14.89 14.17 6.67
CA LEU A 36 -15.71 13.77 5.53
C LEU A 36 -16.06 12.28 5.57
N ALA A 37 -15.11 11.43 5.97
CA ALA A 37 -15.35 10.00 6.12
C ALA A 37 -16.35 9.65 7.24
N LEU A 38 -16.47 10.47 8.28
CA LEU A 38 -17.51 10.31 9.31
C LEU A 38 -18.92 10.56 8.76
N GLU A 39 -19.05 11.39 7.72
CA GLU A 39 -20.32 11.75 7.09
C GLU A 39 -20.69 10.84 5.92
N GLN A 40 -19.77 9.98 5.47
CA GLN A 40 -20.04 9.04 4.38
C GLN A 40 -21.05 7.97 4.80
N PRO A 41 -22.14 7.77 4.03
CA PRO A 41 -23.27 6.93 4.44
C PRO A 41 -22.92 5.44 4.60
N GLU A 42 -21.92 4.96 3.87
CA GLU A 42 -21.45 3.57 3.89
C GLU A 42 -20.34 3.29 4.93
N VAL A 43 -19.82 4.33 5.60
CA VAL A 43 -18.74 4.20 6.58
C VAL A 43 -19.30 3.94 7.97
N VAL A 44 -18.74 2.94 8.65
CA VAL A 44 -19.10 2.59 10.02
C VAL A 44 -18.05 3.11 10.99
N VAL A 45 -18.46 4.01 11.88
CA VAL A 45 -17.66 4.45 13.02
C VAL A 45 -17.70 3.38 14.11
N THR A 46 -16.55 2.85 14.49
CA THR A 46 -16.42 1.85 15.56
C THR A 46 -16.17 2.52 16.92
N SER A 47 -16.22 1.74 17.99
CA SER A 47 -15.78 2.17 19.32
C SER A 47 -14.27 2.03 19.53
N HIS A 48 -13.57 1.35 18.62
CA HIS A 48 -12.12 1.13 18.69
C HIS A 48 -11.36 2.44 18.46
N PRO A 49 -10.39 2.79 19.33
CA PRO A 49 -9.63 4.02 19.18
C PRO A 49 -8.69 3.95 17.97
N PHE A 50 -8.57 5.07 17.26
CA PHE A 50 -7.52 5.25 16.26
C PHE A 50 -6.16 5.31 16.99
N TYR A 51 -5.15 4.60 16.50
CA TYR A 51 -3.83 4.62 17.14
C TYR A 51 -3.11 5.97 16.97
N LYS A 52 -2.67 6.59 18.07
CA LYS A 52 -1.92 7.87 18.08
C LYS A 52 -2.49 8.95 17.13
N PRO A 53 -3.76 9.36 17.27
CA PRO A 53 -4.42 10.25 16.31
C PRO A 53 -3.70 11.61 16.15
N GLY A 54 -3.07 12.11 17.21
CA GLY A 54 -2.30 13.36 17.17
C GLY A 54 -1.15 13.37 16.16
N GLN A 55 -0.58 12.21 15.82
CA GLN A 55 0.44 12.09 14.76
C GLN A 55 -0.10 12.52 13.39
N PHE A 56 -1.41 12.37 13.17
CA PHE A 56 -2.11 12.71 11.94
C PHE A 56 -2.94 13.99 12.05
N GLY A 57 -2.78 14.74 13.14
CA GLY A 57 -3.59 15.93 13.43
C GLY A 57 -5.07 15.63 13.69
N LEU A 58 -5.39 14.38 14.08
CA LEU A 58 -6.75 13.95 14.41
C LEU A 58 -7.05 14.19 15.89
N PRO A 59 -8.35 14.33 16.26
CA PRO A 59 -8.74 14.51 17.65
C PRO A 59 -8.41 13.27 18.49
N THR A 60 -8.18 13.46 19.79
CA THR A 60 -7.72 12.39 20.71
C THR A 60 -8.69 11.23 20.85
N ASP A 61 -9.97 11.46 20.58
CA ASP A 61 -11.05 10.48 20.62
C ASP A 61 -11.37 9.86 19.25
N ALA A 62 -10.56 10.14 18.22
CA ALA A 62 -10.71 9.55 16.90
C ALA A 62 -10.81 8.02 16.95
N LYS A 63 -11.61 7.47 16.05
CA LYS A 63 -12.01 6.06 16.01
C LYS A 63 -11.54 5.40 14.73
N VAL A 64 -11.37 4.09 14.79
CA VAL A 64 -11.17 3.28 13.58
C VAL A 64 -12.45 3.30 12.76
N LEU A 65 -12.32 3.70 11.50
CA LEU A 65 -13.42 3.71 10.53
C LEU A 65 -13.38 2.44 9.68
N VAL A 66 -14.54 1.83 9.47
CA VAL A 66 -14.71 0.64 8.63
C VAL A 66 -15.49 1.03 7.38
N SER A 67 -14.90 0.84 6.21
CA SER A 67 -15.62 0.86 4.93
C SER A 67 -15.81 -0.55 4.40
N ASN A 68 -16.94 -0.83 3.77
CA ASN A 68 -17.26 -2.16 3.28
C ASN A 68 -17.58 -2.08 1.78
N ASP A 69 -16.76 -2.72 0.97
CA ASP A 69 -16.92 -2.75 -0.48
C ASP A 69 -18.09 -3.65 -0.87
N GLY A 70 -18.55 -3.49 -2.12
CA GLY A 70 -19.58 -4.34 -2.72
C GLY A 70 -19.03 -5.70 -3.18
N ALA A 71 -19.40 -6.12 -4.39
CA ALA A 71 -19.04 -7.42 -4.94
C ALA A 71 -17.51 -7.65 -5.11
N ILE A 72 -16.74 -6.57 -5.27
CA ILE A 72 -15.30 -6.62 -5.47
C ILE A 72 -14.61 -6.36 -4.13
N VAL A 73 -14.23 -7.44 -3.45
CA VAL A 73 -13.58 -7.39 -2.12
C VAL A 73 -12.06 -7.48 -2.19
N GLY A 74 -11.47 -7.49 -3.39
CA GLY A 74 -10.04 -7.70 -3.58
C GLY A 74 -9.55 -7.32 -4.97
N ARG A 75 -8.22 -7.34 -5.14
CA ARG A 75 -7.59 -6.96 -6.40
C ARG A 75 -7.83 -7.96 -7.53
N THR A 76 -7.80 -7.50 -8.78
CA THR A 76 -7.86 -8.36 -9.96
C THR A 76 -6.87 -7.98 -11.05
N ALA A 77 -6.16 -8.99 -11.60
CA ALA A 77 -5.28 -8.78 -12.74
C ALA A 77 -6.05 -8.37 -14.01
N ARG A 78 -7.35 -8.71 -14.11
CA ARG A 78 -8.19 -8.40 -15.27
C ARG A 78 -8.40 -6.90 -15.47
N ALA A 79 -8.38 -6.11 -14.40
CA ALA A 79 -8.54 -4.66 -14.46
C ALA A 79 -7.25 -3.96 -14.94
N ARG A 80 -6.08 -4.57 -14.75
CA ARG A 80 -4.78 -3.88 -14.91
C ARG A 80 -4.32 -3.81 -16.36
N ARG A 81 -3.88 -2.63 -16.79
CA ARG A 81 -3.25 -2.36 -18.08
C ARG A 81 -2.00 -1.51 -17.88
N LEU A 82 -0.85 -2.01 -18.36
CA LEU A 82 0.40 -1.26 -18.39
C LEU A 82 0.54 -0.59 -19.76
N VAL A 83 0.83 0.71 -19.80
CA VAL A 83 0.94 1.48 -21.05
C VAL A 83 1.95 0.86 -22.03
N ARG A 84 3.08 0.37 -21.52
CA ARG A 84 4.09 -0.34 -22.32
C ARG A 84 3.58 -1.62 -23.01
N GLN A 85 2.53 -2.25 -22.47
CA GLN A 85 1.93 -3.48 -23.01
C GLN A 85 0.75 -3.24 -23.95
N MET A 86 0.19 -2.02 -24.01
CA MET A 86 -1.03 -1.74 -24.77
C MET A 86 -0.84 -1.80 -26.30
N GLN A 87 0.39 -1.70 -26.80
CA GLN A 87 0.69 -1.75 -28.25
C GLN A 87 -0.29 -0.87 -29.08
N HIS A 88 -1.14 -1.49 -29.91
CA HIS A 88 -2.10 -0.81 -30.79
C HIS A 88 -3.38 -0.31 -30.07
N ASP A 89 -3.66 -0.78 -28.85
CA ASP A 89 -4.85 -0.37 -28.07
C ASP A 89 -4.70 0.99 -27.38
N ARG A 90 -3.54 1.65 -27.49
CA ARG A 90 -3.27 2.94 -26.79
C ARG A 90 -4.37 3.98 -27.03
N ALA A 91 -4.78 4.19 -28.27
CA ALA A 91 -5.80 5.18 -28.61
C ALA A 91 -7.16 4.91 -27.94
N LYS A 92 -7.54 3.63 -27.81
CA LYS A 92 -8.78 3.19 -27.15
C LYS A 92 -8.76 3.57 -25.66
N TYR A 93 -7.70 3.18 -24.95
CA TYR A 93 -7.59 3.45 -23.51
C TYR A 93 -7.37 4.94 -23.21
N GLN A 94 -6.68 5.69 -24.07
CA GLN A 94 -6.57 7.14 -23.93
C GLN A 94 -7.93 7.83 -24.07
N ARG A 95 -8.80 7.36 -24.98
CA ARG A 95 -10.17 7.88 -25.10
C ARG A 95 -10.98 7.63 -23.84
N ILE A 96 -10.87 6.43 -23.26
CA ILE A 96 -11.53 6.09 -21.99
C ILE A 96 -11.04 7.00 -20.87
N LEU A 97 -9.72 7.15 -20.74
CA LEU A 97 -9.12 7.98 -19.69
C LEU A 97 -9.57 9.45 -19.78
N ARG A 98 -9.58 10.02 -20.99
CA ARG A 98 -10.06 11.41 -21.20
C ARG A 98 -11.50 11.58 -20.76
N GLU A 99 -12.38 10.63 -21.11
CA GLU A 99 -13.78 10.69 -20.70
C GLU A 99 -13.95 10.53 -19.19
N ALA A 100 -13.23 9.59 -18.58
CA ALA A 100 -13.28 9.37 -17.13
C ALA A 100 -12.84 10.62 -16.36
N VAL A 101 -11.73 11.24 -16.74
CA VAL A 101 -11.24 12.50 -16.14
C VAL A 101 -12.24 13.64 -16.36
N TYR A 102 -12.82 13.77 -17.56
CA TYR A 102 -13.83 14.78 -17.83
C TYR A 102 -15.05 14.65 -16.91
N GLN A 103 -15.53 13.43 -16.63
CA GLN A 103 -16.65 13.21 -15.72
C GLN A 103 -16.24 13.40 -14.25
N LEU A 104 -15.02 13.03 -13.86
CA LEU A 104 -14.47 13.31 -12.54
C LEU A 104 -14.41 14.82 -12.25
N ASN A 105 -13.88 15.62 -13.17
CA ASN A 105 -13.75 17.07 -12.99
C ASN A 105 -15.08 17.85 -12.98
N LYS A 106 -16.23 17.18 -13.15
CA LYS A 106 -17.57 17.78 -12.90
C LYS A 106 -18.04 17.65 -11.46
N ARG A 107 -17.38 16.80 -10.66
CA ARG A 107 -17.67 16.59 -9.25
C ARG A 107 -16.64 17.32 -8.40
N GLU A 108 -17.00 17.63 -7.16
CA GLU A 108 -16.01 18.05 -6.17
C GLU A 108 -15.01 16.90 -5.97
N ALA A 109 -13.73 17.22 -6.17
CA ALA A 109 -12.65 16.27 -6.02
C ALA A 109 -11.55 16.84 -5.12
N LEU A 110 -10.92 15.94 -4.38
CA LEU A 110 -9.93 16.26 -3.37
C LEU A 110 -8.56 15.79 -3.84
N TRP A 111 -7.56 16.62 -3.62
CA TRP A 111 -6.16 16.33 -3.85
C TRP A 111 -5.44 16.15 -2.52
N LEU A 112 -5.00 14.92 -2.25
CA LEU A 112 -4.14 14.60 -1.10
C LEU A 112 -2.68 14.39 -1.55
N GLU A 113 -1.75 14.99 -0.81
CA GLU A 113 -0.30 14.83 -1.02
C GLU A 113 0.28 13.91 0.07
N ALA A 114 1.25 13.08 -0.31
CA ALA A 114 1.96 12.17 0.59
C ALA A 114 3.40 11.88 0.12
N VAL A 115 4.17 11.12 0.90
CA VAL A 115 5.55 10.75 0.60
C VAL A 115 5.74 9.24 0.66
N VAL A 116 6.07 8.62 -0.47
CA VAL A 116 6.41 7.19 -0.49
C VAL A 116 7.91 7.04 -0.22
N GLY A 117 8.27 6.23 0.79
CA GLY A 117 9.64 6.13 1.28
C GLY A 117 9.82 6.79 2.65
N LEU A 118 10.58 6.15 3.53
CA LEU A 118 10.80 6.60 4.92
C LEU A 118 12.26 6.90 5.26
N ASN A 119 13.16 6.83 4.27
CA ASN A 119 14.56 7.10 4.46
C ASN A 119 15.03 8.14 3.42
N PRO A 120 15.79 9.18 3.83
CA PRO A 120 16.32 10.21 2.93
C PRO A 120 17.03 9.72 1.67
N ASP A 121 17.57 8.51 1.62
CA ASP A 121 18.21 7.96 0.42
C ASP A 121 17.20 7.70 -0.71
N PHE A 122 15.94 7.46 -0.37
CA PHE A 122 14.85 7.36 -1.34
C PHE A 122 13.51 7.80 -0.73
N MET A 123 13.05 8.97 -1.15
CA MET A 123 11.70 9.45 -0.87
C MET A 123 11.14 10.11 -2.11
N VAL A 124 9.91 9.77 -2.48
CA VAL A 124 9.23 10.34 -3.65
C VAL A 124 7.90 10.95 -3.22
N LYS A 125 7.62 12.15 -3.73
CA LYS A 125 6.33 12.79 -3.50
C LYS A 125 5.26 12.12 -4.37
N ALA A 126 4.11 11.89 -3.77
CA ALA A 126 2.96 11.28 -4.43
C ALA A 126 1.69 12.10 -4.20
N ASN A 127 0.82 12.06 -5.20
CA ASN A 127 -0.42 12.82 -5.24
C ASN A 127 -1.57 11.89 -5.59
N LEU A 128 -2.66 11.97 -4.83
CA LEU A 128 -3.90 11.26 -5.09
C LEU A 128 -5.03 12.26 -5.33
N LEU A 129 -5.71 12.15 -6.47
CA LEU A 129 -6.96 12.82 -6.78
C LEU A 129 -8.10 11.81 -6.71
N SER A 130 -9.16 12.12 -5.96
CA SER A 130 -10.40 11.32 -5.92
C SER A 130 -11.62 12.21 -5.66
N PRO A 131 -12.86 11.81 -6.00
CA PRO A 131 -14.06 12.52 -5.58
C PRO A 131 -14.13 12.71 -4.06
N ALA A 132 -14.78 13.78 -3.59
CA ALA A 132 -15.02 13.98 -2.16
C ALA A 132 -15.82 12.82 -1.51
N SER A 133 -16.65 12.12 -2.29
CA SER A 133 -17.35 10.90 -1.88
C SER A 133 -16.44 9.67 -1.64
N ASP A 134 -15.13 9.78 -1.89
CA ASP A 134 -14.13 8.72 -1.66
C ASP A 134 -13.20 9.04 -0.47
N ALA A 135 -13.60 9.96 0.42
CA ALA A 135 -12.74 10.52 1.47
C ALA A 135 -12.10 9.45 2.37
N LYS A 136 -12.83 8.38 2.72
CA LYS A 136 -12.30 7.26 3.50
C LYS A 136 -11.16 6.52 2.78
N ASN A 137 -11.28 6.20 1.50
CA ASN A 137 -10.16 5.55 0.80
C ASN A 137 -8.96 6.49 0.63
N MET A 138 -9.20 7.81 0.51
CA MET A 138 -8.12 8.79 0.50
C MET A 138 -7.43 8.89 1.87
N LEU A 139 -8.19 8.86 2.96
CA LEU A 139 -7.66 8.76 4.32
C LEU A 139 -6.76 7.53 4.46
N ASP A 140 -7.26 6.36 4.05
CA ASP A 140 -6.53 5.08 4.05
C ASP A 140 -5.22 5.16 3.27
N TRP A 141 -5.22 5.81 2.10
CA TRP A 141 -4.03 6.04 1.30
C TRP A 141 -3.03 6.96 2.00
N GLY A 142 -3.52 8.06 2.58
CA GLY A 142 -2.69 9.01 3.31
C GLY A 142 -1.99 8.39 4.51
N VAL A 143 -2.70 7.65 5.36
CA VAL A 143 -2.11 7.03 6.55
C VAL A 143 -1.12 5.91 6.22
N ASN A 144 -1.19 5.35 5.01
CA ASN A 144 -0.29 4.28 4.54
C ASN A 144 1.03 4.78 3.94
N PHE A 145 1.07 5.95 3.30
CA PHE A 145 2.23 6.48 2.59
C PHE A 145 2.75 7.81 3.16
N ALA A 146 2.76 8.02 4.47
CA ALA A 146 3.23 9.27 5.10
C ALA A 146 2.60 10.56 4.49
N PRO A 147 1.49 11.06 5.06
CA PRO A 147 0.82 12.24 4.53
C PRO A 147 1.74 13.47 4.53
N TRP A 148 1.47 14.43 3.63
CA TRP A 148 2.29 15.64 3.46
C TRP A 148 2.16 16.62 4.65
N MET A 149 2.77 16.26 5.77
CA MET A 149 2.78 16.98 7.03
C MET A 149 4.04 16.64 7.84
N GLU A 150 4.28 17.34 8.95
CA GLU A 150 5.39 17.02 9.85
C GLU A 150 5.18 15.67 10.56
N PRO A 151 6.25 14.89 10.81
CA PRO A 151 7.66 15.17 10.48
C PRO A 151 8.08 14.77 9.06
N TRP A 152 7.21 14.08 8.31
CA TRP A 152 7.57 13.49 7.00
C TRP A 152 7.91 14.53 5.94
N LYS A 153 7.24 15.68 5.95
CA LYS A 153 7.53 16.80 5.06
C LYS A 153 8.95 17.34 5.26
N SER A 154 9.40 17.52 6.51
CA SER A 154 10.77 17.93 6.80
C SER A 154 11.79 16.87 6.39
N LEU A 155 11.49 15.58 6.62
CA LEU A 155 12.36 14.48 6.21
C LEU A 155 12.54 14.43 4.69
N TYR A 156 11.45 14.58 3.93
CA TYR A 156 11.49 14.72 2.47
C TYR A 156 12.28 15.96 2.01
N GLY A 157 12.23 17.05 2.76
CA GLY A 157 13.05 18.24 2.48
C GLY A 157 14.56 17.98 2.52
N GLN A 158 14.98 16.94 3.27
CA GLN A 158 16.37 16.54 3.47
C GLN A 158 16.77 15.34 2.59
N SER A 159 15.84 14.74 1.85
CA SER A 159 16.11 13.54 1.07
C SER A 159 16.89 13.83 -0.21
N ARG A 160 17.58 12.80 -0.71
CA ARG A 160 18.25 12.80 -2.01
C ARG A 160 17.28 13.26 -3.09
N GLN A 161 17.75 14.15 -3.96
CA GLN A 161 16.99 14.56 -5.12
C GLN A 161 16.99 13.45 -6.17
N ILE A 162 15.79 13.10 -6.63
CA ILE A 162 15.49 12.15 -7.69
C ILE A 162 15.05 12.97 -8.91
N ASP A 163 15.77 12.81 -10.03
CA ASP A 163 15.51 13.49 -11.30
C ASP A 163 14.34 12.84 -12.05
N GLU A 164 13.18 12.82 -11.41
CA GLU A 164 11.94 12.29 -11.95
C GLU A 164 10.72 13.08 -11.44
N PRO A 165 9.63 13.15 -12.24
CA PRO A 165 8.40 13.78 -11.81
C PRO A 165 7.75 13.02 -10.65
N GLU A 166 7.01 13.76 -9.81
CA GLU A 166 6.21 13.22 -8.72
C GLU A 166 5.19 12.17 -9.22
N ILE A 167 4.80 11.25 -8.34
CA ILE A 167 3.75 10.27 -8.63
C ILE A 167 2.39 10.98 -8.69
N MET A 168 1.63 10.76 -9.76
CA MET A 168 0.27 11.31 -9.93
C MET A 168 -0.73 10.18 -10.13
N VAL A 169 -1.67 10.05 -9.19
CA VAL A 169 -2.69 9.00 -9.20
C VAL A 169 -4.07 9.62 -9.20
N VAL A 170 -4.89 9.26 -10.19
CA VAL A 170 -6.33 9.56 -10.20
C VAL A 170 -7.09 8.30 -9.83
N ALA A 171 -8.00 8.39 -8.86
CA ALA A 171 -8.93 7.33 -8.52
C ALA A 171 -10.37 7.83 -8.71
N ASP A 172 -11.23 6.99 -9.27
CA ASP A 172 -12.65 7.25 -9.37
C ASP A 172 -13.43 5.96 -9.08
N PRO A 173 -13.88 5.74 -7.84
CA PRO A 173 -14.59 4.52 -7.45
C PRO A 173 -16.01 4.42 -8.04
N GLU A 174 -16.55 5.53 -8.55
CA GLU A 174 -17.91 5.60 -9.10
C GLU A 174 -17.94 5.36 -10.61
N TRP A 175 -16.78 5.38 -11.27
CA TRP A 175 -16.68 5.08 -12.70
C TRP A 175 -17.21 3.69 -13.03
N GLN A 176 -17.99 3.59 -14.09
CA GLN A 176 -18.59 2.34 -14.56
C GLN A 176 -18.46 2.24 -16.08
N ASP A 177 -18.20 1.03 -16.56
CA ASP A 177 -18.16 0.71 -17.97
C ASP A 177 -18.46 -0.78 -18.15
N GLU A 178 -19.43 -1.11 -18.99
CA GLU A 178 -19.86 -2.50 -19.22
C GLU A 178 -18.73 -3.39 -19.75
N ARG A 179 -17.72 -2.81 -20.42
CA ARG A 179 -16.55 -3.53 -20.94
C ARG A 179 -15.53 -3.85 -19.84
N PHE A 180 -15.62 -3.17 -18.71
CA PHE A 180 -14.71 -3.29 -17.57
C PHE A 180 -15.52 -3.44 -16.26
N PRO A 181 -16.30 -4.53 -16.11
CA PRO A 181 -17.18 -4.72 -14.96
C PRO A 181 -16.42 -4.86 -13.62
N ASP A 182 -15.14 -5.25 -13.68
CA ASP A 182 -14.28 -5.30 -12.50
C ASP A 182 -13.47 -3.99 -12.28
N GLY A 183 -13.73 -2.95 -13.06
CA GLY A 183 -12.92 -1.73 -13.10
C GLY A 183 -11.73 -1.80 -14.06
N LEU A 184 -11.00 -0.69 -14.13
CA LEU A 184 -9.87 -0.49 -15.04
C LEU A 184 -8.75 0.27 -14.33
N VAL A 185 -7.55 -0.31 -14.31
CA VAL A 185 -6.32 0.35 -13.85
C VAL A 185 -5.42 0.58 -15.04
N ILE A 186 -5.07 1.84 -15.30
CA ILE A 186 -4.07 2.22 -16.30
C ILE A 186 -2.83 2.73 -15.56
N ILE A 187 -1.66 2.17 -15.86
CA ILE A 187 -0.39 2.59 -15.26
C ILE A 187 0.59 2.96 -16.37
N ASP A 188 1.04 4.21 -16.35
CA ASP A 188 2.17 4.70 -17.14
C ASP A 188 3.40 4.78 -16.23
N GLU A 189 4.16 3.68 -16.22
CA GLU A 189 5.34 3.51 -15.38
C GLU A 189 6.49 4.45 -15.80
N ASP A 190 6.51 4.89 -17.05
CA ASP A 190 7.57 5.73 -17.61
C ASP A 190 7.42 7.21 -17.19
N GLU A 191 6.18 7.65 -16.96
CA GLU A 191 5.83 9.04 -16.58
C GLU A 191 5.18 9.13 -15.18
N ASN A 192 5.38 8.11 -14.35
CA ASN A 192 4.99 8.07 -12.94
C ASN A 192 3.52 8.44 -12.69
N CYS A 193 2.59 7.94 -13.52
CA CYS A 193 1.17 8.21 -13.32
C CYS A 193 0.26 7.00 -13.47
N ALA A 194 -0.90 7.04 -12.81
CA ALA A 194 -1.90 6.00 -12.89
C ALA A 194 -3.33 6.53 -12.80
N ALA A 195 -4.26 5.78 -13.37
CA ALA A 195 -5.70 5.98 -13.21
C ALA A 195 -6.36 4.68 -12.72
N LEU A 196 -7.14 4.76 -11.65
CA LEU A 196 -7.84 3.64 -11.02
C LEU A 196 -9.35 3.90 -11.09
N LEU A 197 -10.04 3.22 -12.00
CA LEU A 197 -11.42 3.51 -12.35
C LEU A 197 -12.34 2.35 -11.94
N GLY A 198 -13.42 2.64 -11.22
CA GLY A 198 -14.44 1.69 -10.77
C GLY A 198 -13.99 0.77 -9.63
N LEU A 199 -12.91 1.12 -8.92
CA LEU A 199 -12.28 0.27 -7.91
C LEU A 199 -12.38 0.89 -6.52
N ARG A 200 -13.10 0.23 -5.61
CA ARG A 200 -13.31 0.68 -4.22
C ARG A 200 -12.30 0.08 -3.24
N TYR A 201 -11.82 -1.13 -3.53
CA TYR A 201 -10.86 -1.82 -2.67
C TYR A 201 -9.55 -1.04 -2.57
N PHE A 202 -9.13 -0.69 -1.35
CA PHE A 202 -7.97 0.16 -1.09
C PHE A 202 -6.67 -0.45 -1.66
N GLY A 203 -6.56 -1.78 -1.66
CA GLY A 203 -5.38 -2.48 -2.12
C GLY A 203 -4.97 -2.18 -3.57
N GLU A 204 -5.89 -1.72 -4.43
CA GLU A 204 -5.55 -1.24 -5.77
C GLU A 204 -4.81 0.11 -5.74
N ARG A 205 -5.27 1.07 -4.92
CA ARG A 205 -4.59 2.37 -4.71
C ARG A 205 -3.21 2.17 -4.12
N LYS A 206 -3.12 1.32 -3.09
CA LYS A 206 -1.85 0.91 -2.46
C LYS A 206 -0.87 0.40 -3.52
N LYS A 207 -1.27 -0.61 -4.28
CA LYS A 207 -0.34 -1.34 -5.16
C LYS A 207 -0.10 -0.64 -6.49
N GLY A 208 -1.02 0.22 -6.94
CA GLY A 208 -0.79 1.17 -8.03
C GLY A 208 0.31 2.17 -7.68
N THR A 209 0.22 2.80 -6.50
CA THR A 209 1.23 3.75 -5.99
C THR A 209 2.59 3.08 -5.81
N LEU A 210 2.62 1.90 -5.17
CA LEU A 210 3.85 1.12 -4.99
C LEU A 210 4.48 0.67 -6.31
N THR A 211 3.67 0.32 -7.33
CA THR A 211 4.21 -0.01 -8.66
C THR A 211 5.03 1.15 -9.19
N LEU A 212 4.50 2.39 -9.10
CA LEU A 212 5.21 3.57 -9.59
C LEU A 212 6.49 3.83 -8.77
N ALA A 213 6.39 3.80 -7.43
CA ALA A 213 7.56 4.01 -6.55
C ALA A 213 8.65 2.95 -6.75
N TRP A 214 8.29 1.68 -6.91
CA TRP A 214 9.24 0.61 -7.24
C TRP A 214 9.92 0.83 -8.58
N THR A 215 9.18 1.20 -9.62
CA THR A 215 9.77 1.48 -10.94
C THR A 215 10.71 2.68 -10.89
N MET A 216 10.36 3.73 -10.13
CA MET A 216 11.26 4.85 -9.86
C MET A 216 12.55 4.34 -9.21
N GLY A 217 12.46 3.57 -8.11
CA GLY A 217 13.63 2.97 -7.46
C GLY A 217 14.49 2.14 -8.41
N THR A 218 13.89 1.34 -9.30
CA THR A 218 14.63 0.56 -10.30
C THR A 218 15.41 1.43 -11.29
N ARG A 219 14.89 2.60 -11.67
CA ARG A 219 15.64 3.57 -12.48
C ARG A 219 16.76 4.26 -11.71
N GLN A 220 16.70 4.25 -10.37
CA GLN A 220 17.75 4.74 -9.47
C GLN A 220 18.71 3.62 -9.01
N ASN A 221 18.89 2.56 -9.81
CA ASN A 221 19.77 1.42 -9.51
C ASN A 221 19.41 0.65 -8.21
N MET A 222 18.12 0.61 -7.86
CA MET A 222 17.63 -0.14 -6.71
C MET A 222 16.83 -1.39 -7.12
N VAL A 223 16.81 -2.42 -6.27
CA VAL A 223 16.00 -3.63 -6.47
C VAL A 223 14.64 -3.47 -5.81
N ALA A 224 13.57 -3.50 -6.60
CA ALA A 224 12.19 -3.53 -6.11
C ALA A 224 11.86 -4.87 -5.44
N CYS A 225 11.43 -4.83 -4.18
CA CYS A 225 11.15 -6.02 -3.39
C CYS A 225 9.73 -6.02 -2.86
N HIS A 226 8.97 -7.04 -3.28
CA HIS A 226 7.66 -7.39 -2.72
C HIS A 226 7.80 -8.61 -1.81
N GLY A 227 8.19 -8.35 -0.56
CA GLY A 227 8.55 -9.38 0.40
C GLY A 227 8.65 -8.80 1.80
N GLY A 228 9.02 -9.65 2.75
CA GLY A 228 9.36 -9.21 4.10
C GLY A 228 10.86 -9.13 4.33
N ILE A 229 11.27 -8.28 5.26
CA ILE A 229 12.64 -8.11 5.69
C ILE A 229 12.70 -7.80 7.18
N LYS A 230 13.65 -8.43 7.86
CA LYS A 230 13.89 -8.26 9.30
C LYS A 230 15.36 -8.42 9.66
N VAL A 231 15.71 -7.95 10.84
CA VAL A 231 17.03 -8.10 11.46
C VAL A 231 16.87 -8.82 12.80
N ILE A 232 17.78 -9.74 13.12
CA ILE A 232 17.82 -10.41 14.43
C ILE A 232 19.16 -10.06 15.07
N ASN A 233 19.16 -9.24 16.13
CA ASN A 233 20.34 -8.86 16.92
C ASN A 233 21.65 -8.62 16.11
N GLY A 234 21.69 -7.59 15.28
CA GLY A 234 22.91 -7.20 14.56
C GLY A 234 23.42 -8.21 13.52
N LYS A 235 22.75 -9.36 13.36
CA LYS A 235 23.02 -10.28 12.25
C LYS A 235 22.63 -9.62 10.93
N PRO A 236 23.23 -10.05 9.80
CA PRO A 236 22.83 -9.57 8.49
C PRO A 236 21.31 -9.72 8.28
N PRO A 237 20.65 -8.72 7.66
CA PRO A 237 19.20 -8.77 7.45
C PRO A 237 18.77 -9.98 6.61
N ILE A 238 17.57 -10.46 6.85
CA ILE A 238 16.97 -11.61 6.16
C ILE A 238 15.78 -11.11 5.36
N ALA A 239 15.81 -11.29 4.04
CA ALA A 239 14.69 -11.03 3.15
C ALA A 239 13.90 -12.32 2.88
N VAL A 240 12.58 -12.22 2.83
CA VAL A 240 11.64 -13.33 2.73
C VAL A 240 10.66 -13.02 1.61
N PHE A 241 10.64 -13.87 0.58
CA PHE A 241 9.77 -13.71 -0.59
C PHE A 241 8.90 -14.94 -0.77
N GLY A 242 7.69 -14.74 -1.26
CA GLY A 242 6.73 -15.83 -1.45
C GLY A 242 5.39 -15.31 -1.96
N LEU A 243 4.58 -16.19 -2.54
CA LEU A 243 3.27 -15.81 -3.05
C LEU A 243 2.27 -15.51 -1.91
N SER A 244 1.12 -14.93 -2.23
CA SER A 244 0.08 -14.65 -1.23
C SER A 244 -0.33 -15.94 -0.50
N GLY A 245 -0.45 -15.89 0.83
CA GLY A 245 -0.83 -17.06 1.65
C GLY A 245 0.30 -18.06 1.93
N SER A 246 1.55 -17.74 1.58
CA SER A 246 2.75 -18.55 1.90
C SER A 246 3.31 -18.31 3.31
N GLY A 247 2.79 -17.34 4.06
CA GLY A 247 3.26 -17.01 5.42
C GLY A 247 4.32 -15.91 5.51
N LYS A 248 4.53 -15.10 4.46
CA LYS A 248 5.49 -13.96 4.46
C LYS A 248 5.36 -13.06 5.69
N SER A 249 4.18 -12.48 5.92
CA SER A 249 3.93 -11.58 7.05
C SER A 249 4.08 -12.31 8.38
N SER A 250 3.56 -13.53 8.51
CA SER A 250 3.69 -14.34 9.72
C SER A 250 5.16 -14.60 10.08
N LEU A 251 6.00 -14.95 9.11
CA LEU A 251 7.42 -15.20 9.35
C LEU A 251 8.18 -13.90 9.63
N THR A 252 7.84 -12.81 8.94
CA THR A 252 8.54 -11.52 9.08
C THR A 252 8.22 -10.86 10.42
N ASN A 253 6.95 -10.91 10.83
CA ASN A 253 6.42 -10.17 11.98
C ASN A 253 6.44 -10.99 13.29
N SER A 254 6.85 -12.26 13.24
CA SER A 254 6.99 -13.08 14.45
C SER A 254 8.14 -12.56 15.31
N HIS A 255 7.84 -12.28 16.58
CA HIS A 255 8.77 -11.65 17.52
C HIS A 255 9.76 -12.63 18.17
N ASP A 256 9.40 -13.92 18.25
CA ASP A 256 10.14 -14.97 18.98
C ASP A 256 10.37 -16.24 18.15
N HIS A 257 9.82 -16.30 16.93
CA HIS A 257 9.82 -17.48 16.05
C HIS A 257 9.40 -18.77 16.75
N GLY A 258 8.34 -18.70 17.57
CA GLY A 258 7.82 -19.87 18.30
C GLY A 258 8.76 -20.33 19.40
N GLY A 259 9.30 -19.39 20.17
CA GLY A 259 10.26 -19.65 21.25
C GLY A 259 11.64 -20.16 20.80
N THR A 260 12.01 -19.98 19.52
CA THR A 260 13.31 -20.45 19.00
C THR A 260 14.43 -19.41 19.14
N LEU A 261 14.08 -18.16 19.42
CA LEU A 261 15.05 -17.10 19.73
C LEU A 261 15.54 -17.21 21.17
N ARG A 262 16.81 -16.89 21.41
CA ARG A 262 17.35 -16.72 22.77
C ARG A 262 16.74 -15.47 23.43
N GLU A 263 16.75 -15.41 24.76
CA GLU A 263 16.21 -14.26 25.51
C GLU A 263 16.86 -12.91 25.15
N ASP A 264 18.14 -12.93 24.76
CA ASP A 264 18.85 -11.73 24.32
C ASP A 264 18.47 -11.32 22.89
N GLU A 265 17.93 -12.22 22.07
CA GLU A 265 17.61 -12.01 20.65
C GLU A 265 16.31 -11.25 20.44
N LYS A 266 16.41 -10.12 19.72
CA LYS A 266 15.28 -9.27 19.33
C LYS A 266 15.16 -9.20 17.83
N VAL A 267 13.94 -9.38 17.35
CA VAL A 267 13.56 -9.12 15.95
C VAL A 267 13.32 -7.62 15.80
N THR A 268 13.95 -7.03 14.78
CA THR A 268 13.60 -5.71 14.26
C THR A 268 12.93 -5.91 12.91
N VAL A 269 11.63 -5.64 12.84
CA VAL A 269 10.84 -5.72 11.60
C VAL A 269 11.15 -4.48 10.77
N ILE A 270 11.59 -4.67 9.53
CA ILE A 270 11.82 -3.55 8.61
C ILE A 270 10.53 -3.27 7.83
N HIS A 271 10.06 -4.26 7.08
CA HIS A 271 8.71 -4.29 6.51
C HIS A 271 8.34 -5.70 6.05
N ASP A 272 7.06 -5.99 5.85
CA ASP A 272 6.57 -7.31 5.40
C ASP A 272 6.00 -7.34 3.97
N ASP A 273 6.11 -6.23 3.22
CA ASP A 273 5.40 -6.04 1.96
C ASP A 273 6.23 -5.26 0.94
N ALA A 274 6.69 -4.04 1.24
CA ALA A 274 7.28 -3.16 0.24
C ALA A 274 8.56 -2.45 0.70
N PHE A 275 9.66 -2.76 0.02
CA PHE A 275 10.96 -2.12 0.22
C PHE A 275 11.78 -2.05 -1.08
N LEU A 276 12.84 -1.26 -1.05
CA LEU A 276 13.86 -1.16 -2.10
C LEU A 276 15.23 -1.49 -1.52
N ILE A 277 16.09 -2.16 -2.29
CA ILE A 277 17.50 -2.35 -1.94
C ILE A 277 18.33 -1.47 -2.87
N ASP A 278 18.97 -0.44 -2.33
CA ASP A 278 19.94 0.39 -3.03
C ASP A 278 21.24 -0.40 -3.24
N LEU A 279 21.62 -0.61 -4.50
CA LEU A 279 22.81 -1.38 -4.86
C LEU A 279 24.11 -0.57 -4.72
N ASP A 280 24.02 0.77 -4.72
CA ASP A 280 25.18 1.65 -4.59
C ASP A 280 25.47 1.95 -3.12
N ALA A 281 24.42 2.18 -2.32
CA ALA A 281 24.54 2.47 -0.89
C ALA A 281 24.55 1.21 0.00
N ASP A 282 24.34 0.02 -0.56
CA ASP A 282 24.26 -1.25 0.18
C ASP A 282 23.20 -1.20 1.32
N MET A 283 22.11 -0.48 1.08
CA MET A 283 21.05 -0.20 2.06
C MET A 283 19.68 -0.64 1.56
N THR A 284 18.83 -1.09 2.48
CA THR A 284 17.42 -1.36 2.27
C THR A 284 16.58 -0.23 2.87
N VAL A 285 15.61 0.29 2.11
CA VAL A 285 14.70 1.35 2.52
C VAL A 285 13.24 0.93 2.38
N VAL A 286 12.43 1.31 3.36
CA VAL A 286 11.00 0.99 3.42
C VAL A 286 10.17 2.03 2.67
N LEU A 287 9.10 1.59 2.00
CA LEU A 287 8.22 2.46 1.20
C LEU A 287 6.96 2.95 1.91
N GLU A 288 6.52 2.28 2.98
CA GLU A 288 5.21 2.52 3.62
C GLU A 288 5.35 2.65 5.14
N THR A 289 4.55 3.54 5.74
CA THR A 289 4.53 3.77 7.20
C THR A 289 3.86 2.63 7.97
N SER A 290 2.90 1.97 7.33
CA SER A 290 1.95 1.04 7.96
C SER A 290 1.88 -0.30 7.25
N LEU A 291 1.21 -1.26 7.88
CA LEU A 291 0.93 -2.59 7.31
C LEU A 291 -0.52 -2.67 6.84
N PHE A 292 -0.75 -3.32 5.70
CA PHE A 292 -2.10 -3.56 5.14
C PHE A 292 -2.46 -5.04 5.19
N ASP A 293 -2.81 -5.50 6.38
CA ASP A 293 -2.87 -6.92 6.71
C ASP A 293 -4.27 -7.49 6.59
N LYS A 294 -4.32 -8.79 6.32
CA LYS A 294 -5.54 -9.57 6.49
C LYS A 294 -5.94 -9.62 7.96
N THR A 295 -7.23 -9.64 8.20
CA THR A 295 -7.82 -9.78 9.54
C THR A 295 -8.32 -11.20 9.79
N ASP A 296 -7.91 -12.18 8.99
CA ASP A 296 -8.32 -13.60 9.08
C ASP A 296 -7.85 -14.26 10.39
N ALA A 297 -6.70 -13.83 10.92
CA ALA A 297 -6.17 -14.31 12.20
C ALA A 297 -6.44 -13.38 13.40
N VAL A 298 -7.15 -12.26 13.19
CA VAL A 298 -7.44 -11.28 14.25
C VAL A 298 -8.70 -11.73 14.97
N LYS A 299 -8.56 -12.23 16.20
CA LYS A 299 -9.69 -12.71 17.00
C LYS A 299 -10.59 -11.57 17.46
N PHE A 300 -11.80 -11.92 17.89
CA PHE A 300 -12.65 -10.97 18.60
C PHE A 300 -11.92 -10.39 19.84
N ASN A 301 -11.89 -9.06 19.96
CA ASN A 301 -11.16 -8.32 20.99
C ASN A 301 -9.64 -8.57 21.05
N ASP A 302 -9.03 -8.96 19.94
CA ASP A 302 -7.57 -9.12 19.85
C ASP A 302 -6.85 -7.80 20.21
N GLU A 303 -5.79 -7.91 21.02
CA GLU A 303 -5.03 -6.74 21.45
C GLU A 303 -4.40 -5.94 20.31
N SER A 304 -4.11 -6.58 19.17
CA SER A 304 -3.53 -5.91 18.01
C SER A 304 -4.44 -4.82 17.44
N ILE A 305 -5.75 -4.88 17.68
CA ILE A 305 -6.72 -3.88 17.24
C ILE A 305 -6.37 -2.48 17.75
N LYS A 306 -5.73 -2.38 18.93
CA LYS A 306 -5.31 -1.08 19.50
C LYS A 306 -4.30 -0.32 18.63
N PHE A 307 -3.66 -0.98 17.67
CA PHE A 307 -2.70 -0.38 16.74
C PHE A 307 -3.31 -0.01 15.38
N PHE A 308 -4.62 -0.16 15.20
CA PHE A 308 -5.26 0.07 13.92
C PHE A 308 -5.47 1.58 13.65
N TYR A 309 -5.32 1.95 12.39
CA TYR A 309 -5.73 3.24 11.85
C TYR A 309 -7.08 3.13 11.15
N SER A 310 -7.29 2.03 10.42
CA SER A 310 -8.46 1.85 9.56
C SER A 310 -8.73 0.37 9.29
N ALA A 311 -9.96 0.05 8.89
CA ALA A 311 -10.32 -1.27 8.40
C ALA A 311 -11.23 -1.21 7.16
N GLN A 312 -11.19 -2.28 6.37
CA GLN A 312 -11.99 -2.45 5.16
C GLN A 312 -12.48 -3.89 5.05
N ASN A 313 -13.73 -4.08 4.61
CA ASN A 313 -14.32 -5.40 4.39
C ASN A 313 -14.37 -6.26 5.67
N VAL A 314 -14.53 -5.64 6.84
CA VAL A 314 -14.62 -6.29 8.16
C VAL A 314 -16.04 -6.14 8.70
N GLY A 315 -16.55 -7.15 9.41
CA GLY A 315 -17.85 -7.08 10.09
C GLY A 315 -17.82 -6.08 11.25
N VAL A 316 -18.96 -5.48 11.59
CA VAL A 316 -19.11 -4.69 12.81
C VAL A 316 -20.40 -5.11 13.49
N THR A 317 -20.34 -5.38 14.79
CA THR A 317 -21.51 -5.72 15.60
C THR A 317 -21.66 -4.72 16.75
N GLN A 318 -22.89 -4.53 17.22
CA GLN A 318 -23.16 -3.75 18.42
C GLN A 318 -23.23 -4.69 19.64
N MET A 319 -22.54 -4.32 20.70
CA MET A 319 -22.57 -5.01 21.99
C MET A 319 -23.74 -4.50 22.85
N GLU A 320 -24.05 -5.19 23.95
CA GLU A 320 -25.13 -4.81 24.87
C GLU A 320 -24.96 -3.40 25.47
N ASP A 321 -23.72 -2.96 25.67
CA ASP A 321 -23.38 -1.61 26.16
C ASP A 321 -23.48 -0.51 25.07
N GLY A 322 -23.92 -0.88 23.86
CA GLY A 322 -24.05 0.00 22.70
C GLY A 322 -22.76 0.20 21.91
N SER A 323 -21.62 -0.31 22.37
CA SER A 323 -20.34 -0.21 21.65
C SER A 323 -20.38 -0.95 20.33
N ARG A 324 -19.72 -0.40 19.31
CA ARG A 324 -19.61 -0.99 17.96
C ARG A 324 -18.23 -1.58 17.79
N VAL A 325 -18.14 -2.91 17.73
CA VAL A 325 -16.86 -3.63 17.70
C VAL A 325 -16.69 -4.40 16.40
N MET A 326 -15.46 -4.43 15.89
CA MET A 326 -15.11 -5.20 14.69
C MET A 326 -15.24 -6.71 14.94
N VAL A 327 -15.76 -7.39 13.93
CA VAL A 327 -15.83 -8.85 13.82
C VAL A 327 -14.99 -9.25 12.61
N ALA A 328 -13.77 -9.69 12.90
CA ALA A 328 -12.74 -10.06 11.94
C ALA A 328 -12.88 -11.54 11.54
N GLU A 329 -11.81 -12.34 11.57
CA GLU A 329 -11.81 -13.79 11.29
C GLU A 329 -12.52 -14.19 9.98
N ASP A 330 -12.39 -13.32 8.97
CA ASP A 330 -13.06 -13.46 7.66
C ASP A 330 -14.59 -13.67 7.72
N MET A 331 -15.23 -13.28 8.84
CA MET A 331 -16.66 -13.51 9.09
C MET A 331 -17.57 -12.85 8.04
N ARG A 332 -17.19 -11.67 7.53
CA ARG A 332 -17.93 -10.98 6.47
C ARG A 332 -17.60 -11.54 5.08
N ASN A 333 -16.31 -11.81 4.83
CA ASN A 333 -15.74 -12.27 3.56
C ASN A 333 -14.27 -12.69 3.80
N ASN A 334 -13.66 -13.38 2.84
CA ASN A 334 -12.30 -13.94 2.94
C ASN A 334 -11.14 -12.94 2.73
N ASN A 335 -11.42 -11.64 2.73
CA ASN A 335 -10.43 -10.59 2.52
C ASN A 335 -10.73 -9.32 3.32
N GLY A 336 -11.15 -9.49 4.58
CA GLY A 336 -11.13 -8.41 5.56
C GLY A 336 -9.71 -7.88 5.77
N ARG A 337 -9.57 -6.57 5.86
CA ARG A 337 -8.28 -5.89 5.94
C ARG A 337 -8.26 -4.81 7.01
N CYS A 338 -7.06 -4.56 7.52
CA CYS A 338 -6.76 -3.42 8.37
C CYS A 338 -5.54 -2.67 7.86
N ILE A 339 -5.49 -1.38 8.11
CA ILE A 339 -4.26 -0.59 8.10
C ILE A 339 -3.86 -0.42 9.56
N LYS A 340 -2.65 -0.83 9.91
CA LYS A 340 -2.15 -0.80 11.29
C LYS A 340 -0.71 -0.30 11.40
N SER A 341 -0.40 0.27 12.55
CA SER A 341 0.93 0.78 12.85
C SER A 341 1.98 -0.32 12.96
N ARG A 342 3.21 -0.02 12.51
CA ARG A 342 4.39 -0.86 12.78
C ARG A 342 4.87 -0.76 14.23
N ASP A 343 4.36 0.20 15.02
CA ASP A 343 4.65 0.36 16.45
C ASP A 343 4.24 -0.85 17.31
N MET A 344 3.43 -1.76 16.76
CA MET A 344 3.17 -3.05 17.40
C MET A 344 4.41 -3.98 17.44
N PHE A 345 5.46 -3.64 16.69
CA PHE A 345 6.73 -4.34 16.63
C PHE A 345 7.88 -3.41 17.02
N ASN A 346 8.99 -4.00 17.45
CA ASN A 346 10.29 -3.35 17.33
C ASN A 346 10.63 -3.23 15.84
N HIS A 347 10.74 -2.01 15.32
CA HIS A 347 10.84 -1.77 13.87
C HIS A 347 11.82 -0.64 13.53
N ALA A 348 12.22 -0.59 12.26
CA ALA A 348 13.04 0.49 11.70
C ALA A 348 12.67 0.75 10.23
N ASP A 349 13.03 1.93 9.72
CA ASP A 349 12.69 2.38 8.37
C ASP A 349 13.71 1.99 7.30
N SER A 350 14.86 1.50 7.75
CA SER A 350 15.93 1.02 6.90
C SER A 350 16.84 0.02 7.62
N CYS A 351 17.58 -0.75 6.85
CA CYS A 351 18.66 -1.60 7.34
C CYS A 351 19.71 -1.77 6.24
N PRO A 352 20.86 -2.41 6.49
CA PRO A 352 21.78 -2.80 5.41
C PRO A 352 21.10 -3.71 4.37
N ARG A 353 21.76 -3.97 3.25
CA ARG A 353 21.30 -5.00 2.30
C ARG A 353 21.16 -6.37 2.98
N PRO A 354 20.22 -7.22 2.54
CA PRO A 354 20.04 -8.54 3.12
C PRO A 354 21.25 -9.44 2.89
N GLY A 355 21.70 -10.11 3.95
CA GLY A 355 22.73 -11.15 3.88
C GLY A 355 22.17 -12.53 3.53
N SER A 356 20.85 -12.70 3.54
CA SER A 356 20.19 -13.96 3.18
C SER A 356 18.82 -13.72 2.58
N VAL A 357 18.45 -14.55 1.62
CA VAL A 357 17.14 -14.56 0.96
C VAL A 357 16.47 -15.90 1.19
N ILE A 358 15.21 -15.87 1.61
CA ILE A 358 14.36 -17.03 1.83
C ILE A 358 13.23 -17.01 0.80
N TRP A 359 13.17 -18.05 -0.03
CA TRP A 359 12.05 -18.31 -0.94
C TRP A 359 11.03 -19.21 -0.25
N LEU A 360 9.83 -18.68 0.02
CA LEU A 360 8.72 -19.40 0.62
C LEU A 360 7.84 -20.03 -0.44
N GLN A 361 7.79 -21.35 -0.43
CA GLN A 361 6.94 -22.17 -1.26
C GLN A 361 5.99 -22.98 -0.37
N LYS A 362 4.70 -22.96 -0.73
CA LYS A 362 3.66 -23.79 -0.09
C LYS A 362 3.41 -24.99 -0.98
N ASP A 363 4.27 -25.99 -0.83
CA ASP A 363 4.27 -27.21 -1.64
C ASP A 363 5.14 -28.29 -0.96
N PRO A 364 4.74 -29.58 -0.97
CA PRO A 364 5.47 -30.65 -0.30
C PRO A 364 6.64 -31.25 -1.12
N SER A 365 6.95 -30.72 -2.31
CA SER A 365 7.99 -31.27 -3.20
C SER A 365 9.42 -31.10 -2.69
N LEU A 366 9.67 -30.17 -1.76
CA LEU A 366 10.98 -29.90 -1.19
C LEU A 366 10.99 -30.19 0.33
N PRO A 367 12.17 -30.52 0.91
CA PRO A 367 12.32 -30.56 2.35
C PRO A 367 11.91 -29.24 3.01
N PRO A 368 11.50 -29.23 4.30
CA PRO A 368 10.99 -28.04 4.98
C PRO A 368 11.92 -26.82 4.92
N VAL A 369 13.24 -27.07 4.92
CA VAL A 369 14.27 -26.05 4.72
C VAL A 369 15.35 -26.64 3.81
N SER A 370 15.69 -25.92 2.74
CA SER A 370 16.76 -26.28 1.82
C SER A 370 17.69 -25.10 1.61
N LYS A 371 19.00 -25.32 1.75
CA LYS A 371 20.02 -24.31 1.44
C LYS A 371 20.45 -24.46 -0.01
N VAL A 372 20.30 -23.40 -0.79
CA VAL A 372 20.77 -23.34 -2.18
C VAL A 372 22.14 -22.66 -2.21
N ALA A 373 23.17 -23.37 -2.70
CA ALA A 373 24.53 -22.84 -2.76
C ALA A 373 24.84 -22.10 -4.08
N ASP A 374 24.17 -22.47 -5.17
CA ASP A 374 24.36 -21.86 -6.48
C ASP A 374 23.44 -20.65 -6.69
N VAL A 375 24.01 -19.52 -7.12
CA VAL A 375 23.27 -18.27 -7.32
C VAL A 375 22.29 -18.39 -8.49
N GLY A 376 22.68 -19.04 -9.58
CA GLY A 376 21.82 -19.22 -10.76
C GLY A 376 20.57 -20.05 -10.44
N LEU A 377 20.74 -21.10 -9.65
CA LEU A 377 19.64 -21.91 -9.13
C LEU A 377 18.76 -21.11 -8.17
N ALA A 378 19.34 -20.32 -7.26
CA ALA A 378 18.56 -19.48 -6.34
C ALA A 378 17.70 -18.46 -7.08
N VAL A 379 18.25 -17.81 -8.12
CA VAL A 379 17.50 -16.89 -8.99
C VAL A 379 16.41 -17.63 -9.76
N SER A 380 16.73 -18.81 -10.33
CA SER A 380 15.77 -19.62 -11.09
C SER A 380 14.61 -20.07 -10.22
N MET A 381 14.88 -20.51 -8.98
CA MET A 381 13.84 -20.88 -8.01
C MET A 381 12.95 -19.69 -7.63
N GLY A 382 13.55 -18.50 -7.43
CA GLY A 382 12.80 -17.28 -7.21
C GLY A 382 11.89 -16.93 -8.39
N ALA A 383 12.39 -17.04 -9.62
CA ALA A 383 11.64 -16.78 -10.85
C ALA A 383 10.52 -17.81 -11.12
N SER A 384 10.72 -19.06 -10.69
CA SER A 384 9.74 -20.15 -10.85
C SER A 384 8.90 -20.43 -9.61
N LEU A 385 8.89 -19.51 -8.63
CA LEU A 385 8.15 -19.68 -7.38
C LEU A 385 6.68 -19.99 -7.66
N SER A 386 6.23 -21.13 -7.14
CA SER A 386 4.85 -21.57 -7.26
C SER A 386 4.32 -21.98 -5.88
N THR A 387 3.02 -21.85 -5.68
CA THR A 387 2.35 -22.30 -4.45
C THR A 387 1.13 -23.07 -4.84
N MET A 388 0.97 -24.26 -4.28
CA MET A 388 -0.23 -25.06 -4.48
C MET A 388 -1.41 -24.29 -3.87
N ARG A 389 -2.33 -23.81 -4.70
CA ARG A 389 -3.61 -23.32 -4.21
C ARG A 389 -4.43 -24.54 -3.83
N ALA A 390 -4.81 -24.68 -2.57
CA ALA A 390 -5.84 -25.64 -2.21
C ALA A 390 -7.05 -25.30 -3.08
N LYS A 391 -7.46 -26.25 -3.94
CA LYS A 391 -8.72 -26.16 -4.67
C LYS A 391 -9.81 -26.14 -3.59
N GLY A 392 -10.43 -24.97 -3.40
CA GLY A 392 -11.79 -24.89 -2.87
C GLY A 392 -12.75 -25.23 -3.99
#